data_AF-A0A7J7JMR2-F1
#
_entry.id   AF-A0A7J7JMR2-F1
#
_cell.length_a   1.000
_cell.length_b   1.000
_cell.length_c   1.000
_cell.angle_alpha   90.00
_cell.angle_beta   90.00
_cell.angle_gamma   90.00
#
_symmetry.space_group_name_H-M   'P 1'
#
loop_
_entity.id
_entity.type
_entity.pdbx_description
1 polymer ?
#
loop_
_entity_poly.entity_id
_entity_poly.type
_entity_poly.pdbx_seq_one_letter_code
_entity_poly.pdbx_strand_id
1 'polypeptide(L)'
;MPKRTVVLGYDSSHFFHFFEQLASRLEDHQTTGNQICHLIAAPILGMAFFSLLNMVVGSTCAVSGLVMLMLWSLINDIFSGVFYTLYSIVGTVLQLNYGFGPQTLTSTLLLSLLAIFIQLGVGHGFFERRPPNELEGVVKGEGKLFAILDLLCELVPATFHFYTILFMRLGFRPDLDKLVQAELYRIQNIISER
;
A
#
# COMPACT_ATOMS: atom_id res chain seq x y z
N MET A 1 8.84 -6.03 35.25
CA MET A 1 8.77 -6.91 34.06
C MET A 1 9.28 -6.12 32.86
N PRO A 2 10.10 -6.69 31.97
CA PRO A 2 10.55 -5.96 30.79
C PRO A 2 9.35 -5.68 29.88
N LYS A 3 9.16 -4.42 29.46
CA LYS A 3 8.14 -4.03 28.48
C LYS A 3 8.38 -4.81 27.19
N ARG A 4 7.49 -5.71 26.80
CA ARG A 4 7.52 -6.33 25.47
C ARG A 4 7.12 -5.25 24.47
N THR A 5 7.96 -4.81 23.56
CA THR A 5 7.54 -3.97 22.43
C THR A 5 6.65 -4.79 21.50
N VAL A 6 5.49 -4.28 21.10
CA VAL A 6 4.71 -4.89 20.00
C VAL A 6 5.10 -4.14 18.74
N VAL A 7 5.67 -4.91 17.82
CA VAL A 7 6.02 -4.44 16.49
C VAL A 7 4.75 -4.58 15.66
N LEU A 8 3.95 -3.53 15.53
CA LEU A 8 3.02 -3.46 14.40
C LEU A 8 3.81 -2.91 13.24
N GLY A 9 3.89 -3.70 12.19
CA GLY A 9 4.74 -3.40 11.06
C GLY A 9 6.07 -4.14 11.14
N TYR A 10 6.11 -5.17 10.30
CA TYR A 10 7.31 -5.67 9.65
C TYR A 10 8.18 -6.59 10.51
N ASP A 11 7.57 -7.61 11.11
CA ASP A 11 8.25 -8.90 11.13
C ASP A 11 7.92 -9.68 9.85
N SER A 12 8.56 -10.82 9.62
CA SER A 12 8.34 -11.62 8.41
C SER A 12 6.87 -12.07 8.26
N SER A 13 6.14 -12.25 9.36
CA SER A 13 4.74 -12.69 9.33
C SER A 13 3.83 -11.60 8.77
N HIS A 14 4.06 -10.33 9.13
CA HIS A 14 3.23 -9.22 8.66
C HIS A 14 3.10 -9.18 7.13
N PHE A 15 4.17 -9.49 6.39
CA PHE A 15 4.19 -9.48 4.92
C PHE A 15 3.28 -10.53 4.25
N PHE A 16 2.85 -11.55 4.99
CA PHE A 16 2.00 -12.62 4.47
C PHE A 16 0.58 -12.60 5.05
N HIS A 17 0.27 -11.70 5.98
CA HIS A 17 -1.05 -11.62 6.62
C HIS A 17 -1.87 -10.44 6.07
N PHE A 18 -2.64 -10.72 5.01
CA PHE A 18 -3.48 -9.72 4.34
C PHE A 18 -4.44 -8.97 5.27
N PHE A 19 -5.16 -9.66 6.17
CA PHE A 19 -6.08 -9.00 7.10
C PHE A 19 -5.36 -8.06 8.07
N GLU A 20 -4.17 -8.44 8.53
CA GLU A 20 -3.36 -7.62 9.43
C GLU A 20 -2.82 -6.37 8.70
N GLN A 21 -2.34 -6.54 7.47
CA GLN A 21 -1.94 -5.41 6.61
C GLN A 21 -3.13 -4.48 6.37
N LEU A 22 -4.29 -5.01 6.02
CA LEU A 22 -5.50 -4.24 5.73
C LEU A 22 -6.02 -3.50 6.98
N ALA A 23 -5.96 -4.12 8.15
CA ALA A 23 -6.32 -3.50 9.43
C ALA A 23 -5.34 -2.38 9.81
N SER A 24 -4.03 -2.62 9.69
CA SER A 24 -3.00 -1.58 9.92
C SER A 24 -3.22 -0.37 9.01
N ARG A 25 -3.52 -0.62 7.73
CA ARG A 25 -3.81 0.44 6.76
C ARG A 25 -5.08 1.20 7.09
N LEU A 26 -6.11 0.51 7.56
CA LEU A 26 -7.36 1.13 7.97
C LEU A 26 -7.17 2.05 9.18
N GLU A 27 -6.33 1.64 10.14
CA GLU A 27 -5.95 2.44 11.31
C GLU A 27 -5.12 3.68 10.92
N ASP A 28 -4.14 3.50 10.03
CA ASP A 28 -3.24 4.57 9.57
C ASP A 28 -3.94 5.57 8.63
N HIS A 29 -5.02 5.15 7.96
CA HIS A 29 -5.71 5.94 6.91
C HIS A 29 -7.20 6.10 7.23
N GLN A 30 -7.48 6.85 8.30
CA GLN A 30 -8.80 6.87 8.94
C GLN A 30 -9.87 7.57 8.11
N THR A 31 -9.50 8.52 7.25
CA THR A 31 -10.46 9.32 6.49
C THR A 31 -10.57 8.87 5.04
N THR A 32 -11.76 8.98 4.45
CA THR A 32 -11.96 8.64 3.03
C THR A 32 -11.18 9.58 2.12
N GLY A 33 -11.00 10.83 2.54
CA GLY A 33 -10.17 11.81 1.83
C GLY A 33 -8.71 11.37 1.71
N ASN A 34 -8.09 10.91 2.80
CA ASN A 34 -6.73 10.40 2.76
C ASN A 34 -6.62 9.16 1.85
N GLN A 35 -7.56 8.23 1.96
CA GLN A 35 -7.57 7.02 1.12
C GLN A 35 -7.73 7.32 -0.37
N ILE A 36 -8.56 8.30 -0.74
CA ILE A 36 -8.69 8.75 -2.13
C ILE A 36 -7.36 9.33 -2.62
N CYS A 37 -6.66 10.11 -1.79
CA CYS A 37 -5.33 10.64 -2.14
C CYS A 37 -4.34 9.50 -2.41
N HIS A 38 -4.34 8.47 -1.56
CA HIS A 38 -3.53 7.28 -1.77
C HIS A 38 -3.93 6.48 -3.00
N LEU A 39 -5.23 6.34 -3.29
CA LEU A 39 -5.72 5.64 -4.48
C LEU A 39 -5.32 6.34 -5.79
N ILE A 40 -5.24 7.68 -5.78
CA ILE A 40 -4.80 8.47 -6.93
C ILE A 40 -3.28 8.35 -7.12
N ALA A 41 -2.53 8.38 -6.02
CA ALA A 41 -1.08 8.52 -6.06
C ALA A 41 -0.31 7.18 -6.11
N ALA A 42 -0.78 6.15 -5.39
CA ALA A 42 -0.12 4.86 -5.31
C ALA A 42 0.08 4.21 -6.68
N PRO A 43 -0.86 4.33 -7.64
CA PRO A 43 -0.61 3.81 -8.97
C PRO A 43 0.48 4.54 -9.76
N ILE A 44 0.59 5.86 -9.59
CA ILE A 44 1.66 6.67 -10.21
C ILE A 44 3.01 6.20 -9.67
N LEU A 45 3.10 5.95 -8.36
CA LEU A 45 4.31 5.45 -7.70
C LEU A 45 4.63 4.01 -8.12
N GLY A 46 3.64 3.12 -8.21
CA GLY A 46 3.83 1.76 -8.69
C GLY A 46 4.35 1.72 -10.13
N MET A 47 3.75 2.52 -11.03
CA MET A 47 4.25 2.66 -12.40
C MET A 47 5.67 3.22 -12.42
N ALA A 48 5.97 4.26 -11.64
CA ALA A 48 7.31 4.81 -11.55
C ALA A 48 8.33 3.77 -11.08
N PHE A 49 8.00 2.99 -10.05
CA PHE A 49 8.84 1.90 -9.54
C PHE A 49 9.14 0.86 -10.61
N PHE A 50 8.12 0.33 -11.30
CA PHE A 50 8.32 -0.66 -12.36
C PHE A 50 9.09 -0.10 -13.57
N SER A 51 8.93 1.19 -13.84
CA SER A 51 9.67 1.89 -14.88
C SER A 51 11.16 1.97 -14.55
N LEU A 52 11.50 2.37 -13.32
CA LEU A 52 12.88 2.41 -12.83
C LEU A 52 13.47 1.00 -12.76
N LEU A 53 12.70 0.02 -12.29
CA LEU A 53 13.13 -1.38 -12.24
C LEU A 53 13.48 -1.90 -13.65
N ASN A 54 12.64 -1.61 -14.64
CA ASN A 54 12.89 -1.98 -16.04
C ASN A 54 14.22 -1.41 -16.56
N MET A 55 14.60 -0.20 -16.15
CA MET A 55 15.88 0.41 -16.54
C MET A 55 17.10 -0.31 -15.93
N VAL A 56 16.93 -0.98 -14.79
CA VAL A 56 18.05 -1.59 -14.03
C VAL A 56 18.17 -3.09 -14.28
N VAL A 57 17.06 -3.83 -14.32
CA VAL A 57 17.06 -5.30 -14.39
C VAL A 57 16.38 -5.87 -15.65
N GLY A 58 15.82 -5.01 -16.51
CA GLY A 58 15.16 -5.41 -17.76
C GLY A 58 13.67 -5.73 -17.64
N SER A 59 12.99 -5.75 -18.79
CA SER A 59 11.52 -5.75 -18.89
C SER A 59 10.87 -7.04 -18.41
N THR A 60 11.55 -8.17 -18.59
CA THR A 60 11.05 -9.48 -18.13
C THR A 60 10.84 -9.50 -16.62
N CYS A 61 11.80 -8.99 -15.84
CA CYS A 61 11.70 -8.95 -14.38
C CYS A 61 10.57 -8.01 -13.91
N ALA A 62 10.43 -6.84 -14.54
CA ALA A 62 9.36 -5.89 -14.21
C ALA A 62 7.97 -6.48 -14.48
N VAL A 63 7.78 -7.11 -15.64
CA VAL A 63 6.51 -7.76 -16.00
C VAL A 63 6.22 -8.95 -15.10
N SER A 64 7.21 -9.80 -14.79
CA SER A 64 7.03 -10.92 -13.86
C SER A 64 6.63 -10.44 -12.46
N GLY A 65 7.23 -9.35 -11.96
CA GLY A 65 6.85 -8.74 -10.68
C GLY A 65 5.39 -8.29 -10.68
N LEU A 66 4.93 -7.64 -11.75
CA LEU A 66 3.54 -7.22 -11.89
C LEU A 66 2.56 -8.40 -11.91
N VAL A 67 2.87 -9.46 -12.68
CA VAL A 67 2.05 -10.67 -12.75
C VAL A 67 1.92 -11.33 -11.37
N MET A 68 3.03 -11.44 -10.62
CA MET A 68 3.00 -11.99 -9.27
C MET A 68 2.08 -11.20 -8.33
N LEU A 69 2.03 -9.89 -8.47
CA LEU A 69 1.15 -9.04 -7.65
C LEU A 69 -0.31 -9.17 -8.03
N MET A 70 -0.61 -9.27 -9.32
CA MET A 70 -1.95 -9.54 -9.80
C MET A 70 -2.46 -10.88 -9.23
N LEU A 71 -1.63 -11.92 -9.30
CA LEU A 71 -1.95 -13.23 -8.71
C LEU A 71 -2.11 -13.16 -7.20
N TRP A 72 -1.21 -12.48 -6.50
CA TRP A 72 -1.29 -12.27 -5.05
C TRP A 72 -2.57 -11.54 -4.65
N SER A 73 -2.95 -10.49 -5.40
CA SER A 73 -4.18 -9.72 -5.16
C SER A 73 -5.43 -10.58 -5.35
N LEU A 74 -5.47 -11.39 -6.42
CA LEU A 74 -6.57 -12.31 -6.69
C LEU A 74 -6.73 -13.40 -5.63
N ILE A 75 -5.62 -13.90 -5.08
CA ILE A 75 -5.62 -14.91 -4.00
C ILE A 75 -6.19 -14.33 -2.71
N ASN A 76 -5.83 -13.08 -2.37
CA ASN A 76 -6.26 -12.46 -1.12
C ASN A 76 -7.70 -11.92 -1.21
N ASP A 77 -8.06 -11.32 -2.34
CA ASP A 77 -9.42 -10.86 -2.56
C ASP A 77 -9.80 -10.84 -4.04
N ILE A 78 -10.63 -11.79 -4.48
CA ILE A 78 -11.00 -11.93 -5.90
C ILE A 78 -11.66 -10.65 -6.43
N PHE A 79 -12.59 -10.05 -5.68
CA PHE A 79 -13.32 -8.87 -6.14
C PHE A 79 -12.38 -7.68 -6.34
N SER A 80 -11.66 -7.26 -5.30
CA SER A 80 -10.73 -6.12 -5.37
C SER A 80 -9.55 -6.43 -6.29
N GLY A 81 -9.13 -7.69 -6.34
CA GLY A 81 -8.04 -8.18 -7.18
C GLY A 81 -8.34 -8.08 -8.67
N VAL A 82 -9.60 -8.29 -9.09
CA VAL A 82 -10.02 -8.07 -10.48
C VAL A 82 -9.94 -6.58 -10.85
N PHE A 83 -10.45 -5.68 -10.01
CA PHE A 83 -10.36 -4.24 -10.27
C PHE A 83 -8.90 -3.75 -10.32
N TYR A 84 -8.08 -4.19 -9.37
CA TYR A 84 -6.65 -3.89 -9.35
C TYR A 84 -5.92 -4.44 -10.58
N THR A 85 -6.28 -5.65 -11.03
CA THR A 85 -5.75 -6.27 -12.24
C THR A 85 -6.09 -5.47 -13.49
N LEU A 86 -7.36 -5.11 -13.67
CA LEU A 86 -7.79 -4.29 -14.82
C LEU A 86 -7.06 -2.96 -14.86
N TYR A 87 -6.94 -2.31 -13.70
CA TYR A 87 -6.17 -1.09 -13.54
C TYR A 87 -4.69 -1.29 -13.95
N SER A 88 -4.06 -2.34 -13.45
CA SER A 88 -2.64 -2.66 -13.71
C SER A 88 -2.36 -2.98 -15.18
N ILE A 89 -3.29 -3.65 -15.86
CA ILE A 89 -3.19 -3.92 -17.30
C ILE A 89 -3.22 -2.60 -18.08
N VAL A 90 -4.12 -1.68 -17.76
CA VAL A 90 -4.18 -0.37 -18.43
C VAL A 90 -2.87 0.38 -18.25
N GLY A 91 -2.35 0.45 -17.02
CA GLY A 91 -1.05 1.08 -16.73
C GLY A 91 0.09 0.47 -17.54
N THR A 92 0.14 -0.86 -17.63
CA THR A 92 1.18 -1.60 -18.37
C THR A 92 1.07 -1.40 -19.88
N VAL A 93 -0.14 -1.38 -20.43
CA VAL A 93 -0.36 -1.14 -21.86
C VAL A 93 0.08 0.28 -22.22
N LEU A 94 -0.27 1.29 -21.42
CA LEU A 94 0.21 2.65 -21.62
C LEU A 94 1.74 2.69 -21.53
N GLN A 95 2.32 2.00 -20.55
CA GLN A 95 3.74 1.92 -20.34
C GLN A 95 4.50 1.35 -21.55
N LEU A 96 4.01 0.24 -22.11
CA LEU A 96 4.63 -0.45 -23.25
C LEU A 96 4.47 0.32 -24.57
N ASN A 97 3.37 1.05 -24.76
CA ASN A 97 3.09 1.75 -26.02
C ASN A 97 3.72 3.14 -26.10
N TYR A 98 3.93 3.83 -24.97
CA TYR A 98 4.43 5.22 -24.97
C TYR A 98 5.92 5.35 -24.60
N GLY A 99 6.56 4.28 -24.14
CA GLY A 99 8.02 4.15 -24.05
C GLY A 99 8.72 5.07 -23.04
N PHE A 100 9.67 4.52 -22.27
CA PHE A 100 10.57 5.31 -21.43
C PHE A 100 11.80 5.78 -22.21
N GLY A 101 11.70 6.94 -22.85
CA GLY A 101 12.86 7.73 -23.24
C GLY A 101 13.41 8.58 -22.06
N PRO A 102 14.51 9.33 -22.28
CA PRO A 102 15.09 10.22 -21.25
C PRO A 102 14.13 11.32 -20.76
N GLN A 103 13.27 11.81 -21.64
CA GLN A 103 12.16 12.72 -21.30
C GLN A 103 11.14 12.06 -20.37
N THR A 104 11.01 10.75 -20.46
CA THR A 104 10.13 9.94 -19.63
C THR A 104 10.72 9.75 -18.23
N LEU A 105 12.05 9.65 -18.04
CA LEU A 105 12.64 9.61 -16.68
C LEU A 105 12.34 10.89 -15.90
N THR A 106 12.53 12.06 -16.51
CA THR A 106 12.24 13.35 -15.85
C THR A 106 10.75 13.46 -15.53
N SER A 107 9.88 13.09 -16.48
CA SER A 107 8.43 13.06 -16.26
C SER A 107 8.02 12.07 -15.17
N THR A 108 8.63 10.88 -15.11
CA THR A 108 8.39 9.87 -14.08
C THR A 108 8.80 10.38 -12.70
N LEU A 109 9.95 11.05 -12.58
CA LEU A 109 10.39 11.65 -11.32
C LEU A 109 9.46 12.78 -10.87
N LEU A 110 9.06 13.68 -11.78
CA LEU A 110 8.13 14.78 -11.47
C LEU A 110 6.75 14.26 -11.06
N LEU A 111 6.22 13.26 -11.76
CA LEU A 111 4.95 12.62 -11.41
C LEU A 111 5.05 11.87 -10.07
N SER A 112 6.20 11.26 -9.76
CA SER A 112 6.45 10.63 -8.46
C SER A 112 6.45 11.67 -7.33
N LEU A 113 7.11 12.82 -7.53
CA LEU A 113 7.10 13.91 -6.55
C LEU A 113 5.69 14.46 -6.33
N LEU A 114 4.90 14.62 -7.40
CA LEU A 114 3.50 15.02 -7.30
C LEU A 114 2.66 13.97 -6.55
N ALA A 115 2.86 12.69 -6.84
CA ALA A 115 2.17 11.60 -6.15
C ALA A 115 2.52 11.55 -4.65
N ILE A 116 3.79 11.72 -4.29
CA ILE A 116 4.25 11.85 -2.90
C ILE A 116 3.60 13.07 -2.24
N PHE A 117 3.53 14.21 -2.93
CA PHE A 117 2.86 15.40 -2.41
C PHE A 117 1.37 15.16 -2.17
N ILE A 118 0.69 14.43 -3.06
CA ILE A 118 -0.73 14.07 -2.88
C ILE A 118 -0.90 13.12 -1.67
N GLN A 119 -0.05 12.10 -1.51
CA GLN A 119 -0.15 11.17 -0.36
C GLN A 119 0.19 11.84 0.97
N LEU A 120 1.41 12.37 1.08
CA LEU A 120 1.94 12.87 2.34
C LEU A 120 1.46 14.29 2.65
N GLY A 121 1.42 15.16 1.64
CA GLY A 121 1.02 16.55 1.80
C GLY A 121 -0.48 16.71 1.94
N VAL A 122 -1.25 16.22 0.96
CA VAL A 122 -2.72 16.37 0.95
C VAL A 122 -3.40 15.29 1.80
N GLY A 123 -3.07 14.02 1.58
CA GLY A 123 -3.67 12.90 2.30
C GLY A 123 -3.42 12.98 3.81
N HIS A 124 -2.18 12.74 4.21
CA HIS A 124 -1.82 12.78 5.63
C HIS A 124 -1.90 14.20 6.22
N GLY A 125 -1.38 15.22 5.52
CA GLY A 125 -1.27 16.57 6.07
C GLY A 125 -2.59 17.37 6.17
N PHE A 126 -3.57 17.10 5.30
CA PHE A 126 -4.83 17.87 5.27
C PHE A 126 -6.04 17.04 5.73
N PHE A 127 -6.10 15.76 5.34
CA PHE A 127 -7.25 14.92 5.66
C PHE A 127 -7.07 14.10 6.94
N GLU A 128 -5.86 13.88 7.41
CA GLU A 128 -5.61 13.21 8.68
C GLU A 128 -5.47 14.21 9.81
N ARG A 129 -6.28 14.03 10.86
CA ARG A 129 -6.29 14.94 12.02
C ARG A 129 -5.33 14.52 13.14
N ARG A 130 -4.73 13.33 13.02
CA ARG A 130 -3.71 12.81 13.93
C ARG A 130 -2.50 12.38 13.10
N PRO A 131 -1.27 12.73 13.52
CA PRO A 131 -0.09 12.17 12.88
C PRO A 131 -0.10 10.63 13.06
N PRO A 132 0.28 9.86 12.03
CA PRO A 132 0.51 8.43 12.20
C PRO A 132 1.56 8.27 13.31
N ASN A 133 1.27 7.45 14.32
CA ASN A 133 2.11 7.13 15.50
C ASN A 133 1.86 7.89 16.82
N GLU A 134 0.64 8.34 17.13
CA GLU A 134 0.25 8.58 18.55
C GLU A 134 -0.26 7.30 19.27
N LEU A 135 0.04 6.11 18.72
CA LEU A 135 -0.10 4.85 19.45
C LEU A 135 1.21 4.62 20.24
N GLU A 136 1.26 5.11 21.48
CA GLU A 136 2.35 4.80 22.40
C GLU A 136 2.60 3.28 22.45
N GLY A 137 3.80 2.83 22.05
CA GLY A 137 4.22 1.43 22.17
C GLY A 137 4.24 0.60 20.88
N VAL A 138 3.92 1.21 19.74
CA VAL A 138 4.06 0.61 18.40
C VAL A 138 5.37 1.08 17.77
N VAL A 139 6.28 0.16 17.49
CA VAL A 139 7.56 0.45 16.82
C VAL A 139 7.56 -0.24 15.47
N LYS A 140 7.59 0.53 14.36
CA LYS A 140 7.88 -0.01 13.04
C LYS A 140 9.25 -0.69 13.09
N GLY A 141 9.36 -1.93 12.62
CA GLY A 141 10.58 -2.76 12.77
C GLY A 141 11.88 -1.99 12.50
N GLU A 142 12.80 -1.99 13.48
CA GLU A 142 14.01 -1.14 13.47
C GLU A 142 15.10 -1.59 12.46
N GLY A 143 14.84 -2.64 11.68
CA GLY A 143 15.81 -3.20 10.72
C GLY A 143 15.76 -2.55 9.34
N LYS A 144 16.92 -2.25 8.74
CA LYS A 144 17.03 -1.72 7.36
C LYS A 144 16.30 -2.59 6.32
N LEU A 145 16.33 -3.91 6.49
CA LEU A 145 15.59 -4.84 5.64
C LEU A 145 14.07 -4.57 5.71
N PHE A 146 13.54 -4.39 6.92
CA PHE A 146 12.13 -4.16 7.14
C PHE A 146 11.67 -2.78 6.65
N ALA A 147 12.52 -1.75 6.74
CA ALA A 147 12.26 -0.46 6.10
C ALA A 147 12.17 -0.55 4.56
N ILE A 148 13.03 -1.37 3.93
CA ILE A 148 12.96 -1.60 2.47
C ILE A 148 11.70 -2.38 2.11
N LEU A 149 11.38 -3.43 2.87
CA LEU A 149 10.18 -4.23 2.63
C LEU A 149 8.90 -3.41 2.88
N ASP A 150 8.89 -2.52 3.87
CA ASP A 150 7.81 -1.55 4.08
C ASP A 150 7.66 -0.63 2.87
N LEU A 151 8.75 -0.01 2.41
CA LEU A 151 8.73 0.82 1.22
C LEU A 151 8.22 0.06 -0.01
N LEU A 152 8.63 -1.19 -0.20
CA LEU A 152 8.12 -2.03 -1.28
C LEU A 152 6.62 -2.33 -1.07
N CYS A 153 6.17 -2.56 0.16
CA CYS A 153 4.76 -2.73 0.48
C CYS A 153 3.93 -1.47 0.16
N GLU A 154 4.45 -0.28 0.45
CA GLU A 154 3.84 1.01 0.12
C GLU A 154 3.76 1.24 -1.39
N LEU A 155 4.84 0.93 -2.11
CA LEU A 155 4.93 1.18 -3.54
C LEU A 155 4.11 0.18 -4.37
N VAL A 156 3.86 -1.01 -3.81
CA VAL A 156 3.45 -2.15 -4.62
C VAL A 156 2.07 -2.69 -4.17
N PRO A 157 1.91 -3.42 -3.05
CA PRO A 157 0.60 -3.90 -2.61
C PRO A 157 -0.30 -2.84 -1.96
N ALA A 158 0.19 -1.66 -1.54
CA ALA A 158 -0.66 -0.67 -0.89
C ALA A 158 -1.80 -0.18 -1.80
N THR A 159 -1.55 -0.05 -3.10
CA THR A 159 -2.60 0.29 -4.08
C THR A 159 -3.78 -0.69 -3.99
N PHE A 160 -3.51 -1.99 -3.93
CA PHE A 160 -4.54 -3.02 -3.78
C PHE A 160 -5.28 -2.90 -2.43
N HIS A 161 -4.57 -2.65 -1.34
CA HIS A 161 -5.20 -2.43 -0.03
C HIS A 161 -6.13 -1.21 -0.06
N PHE A 162 -5.72 -0.09 -0.66
CA PHE A 162 -6.56 1.10 -0.74
C PHE A 162 -7.82 0.89 -1.59
N TYR A 163 -7.75 0.13 -2.69
CA TYR A 163 -8.94 -0.30 -3.43
C TYR A 163 -9.87 -1.13 -2.55
N THR A 164 -9.30 -2.09 -1.83
CA THR A 164 -10.06 -2.97 -0.92
C THR A 164 -10.76 -2.17 0.17
N ILE A 165 -10.07 -1.21 0.80
CA ILE A 165 -10.67 -0.37 1.85
C ILE A 165 -11.78 0.52 1.29
N LEU A 166 -11.58 1.10 0.10
CA LEU A 166 -12.63 1.88 -0.54
C LEU A 166 -13.89 1.02 -0.76
N PHE A 167 -13.76 -0.20 -1.26
CA PHE A 167 -14.90 -1.08 -1.47
C PHE A 167 -15.58 -1.51 -0.16
N MET A 168 -14.81 -1.72 0.92
CA MET A 168 -15.38 -1.94 2.26
C MET A 168 -16.21 -0.73 2.71
N ARG A 169 -15.67 0.48 2.59
CA ARG A 169 -16.36 1.72 3.01
C ARG A 169 -17.61 2.04 2.19
N LEU A 170 -17.63 1.65 0.92
CA LEU A 170 -18.80 1.78 0.06
C LEU A 170 -19.85 0.67 0.31
N GLY A 171 -19.59 -0.27 1.21
CA GLY A 171 -20.51 -1.34 1.56
C GLY A 171 -20.56 -2.49 0.55
N PHE A 172 -19.63 -2.55 -0.41
CA PHE A 172 -19.56 -3.65 -1.37
C PHE A 172 -19.03 -4.93 -0.74
N ARG A 173 -18.30 -4.84 0.39
CA ARG A 173 -17.64 -5.96 1.08
C ARG A 173 -17.86 -5.97 2.59
N PRO A 174 -19.12 -6.14 3.05
CA PRO A 174 -19.46 -6.14 4.47
C PRO A 174 -18.94 -7.38 5.21
N ASP A 175 -18.69 -8.48 4.51
CA ASP A 175 -18.02 -9.68 5.00
C ASP A 175 -16.57 -9.38 5.40
N LEU A 176 -15.84 -8.71 4.50
CA LEU A 176 -14.45 -8.35 4.68
C LEU A 176 -14.29 -7.29 5.77
N ASP A 177 -15.16 -6.28 5.79
CA ASP A 177 -15.16 -5.24 6.82
C ASP A 177 -15.24 -5.86 8.22
N LYS A 178 -16.16 -6.80 8.46
CA LYS A 178 -16.25 -7.49 9.77
C LYS A 178 -14.96 -8.20 10.17
N LEU A 179 -14.30 -8.89 9.24
CA LEU A 179 -13.04 -9.59 9.51
C LEU A 179 -11.91 -8.61 9.84
N VAL A 180 -11.82 -7.52 9.09
CA VAL A 180 -10.80 -6.47 9.28
C VAL A 180 -11.02 -5.71 10.59
N GLN A 181 -12.27 -5.40 10.95
CA GLN A 181 -12.59 -4.76 12.23
C GLN A 181 -12.26 -5.66 13.42
N ALA A 182 -12.49 -6.98 13.31
CA ALA A 182 -12.11 -7.93 14.36
C ALA A 182 -10.59 -7.98 14.54
N GLU A 183 -9.84 -7.95 13.43
CA GLU A 183 -8.39 -7.92 13.45
C GLU A 183 -7.84 -6.59 14.00
N LEU A 184 -8.47 -5.47 13.63
CA LEU A 184 -8.14 -4.16 14.18
C LEU A 184 -8.35 -4.11 15.69
N TYR A 185 -9.48 -4.63 16.18
CA TYR A 185 -9.75 -4.74 17.62
C TYR A 185 -8.73 -5.62 18.33
N ARG A 186 -8.33 -6.75 17.73
CA ARG A 186 -7.26 -7.62 18.25
C ARG A 186 -5.94 -6.84 18.39
N ILE A 187 -5.56 -6.10 17.34
CA ILE A 187 -4.37 -5.25 17.32
C ILE A 187 -4.43 -4.18 18.42
N GLN A 188 -5.55 -3.46 18.54
CA GLN A 188 -5.75 -2.40 19.53
C GLN A 188 -5.75 -2.93 20.96
N ASN A 189 -6.30 -4.12 21.23
CA ASN A 189 -6.28 -4.71 22.57
C ASN A 189 -4.89 -5.16 23.03
N ILE A 190 -4.07 -5.66 22.11
CA ILE A 190 -2.66 -5.97 22.39
C ILE A 190 -1.89 -4.69 22.82
N ILE A 191 -2.33 -3.52 22.35
CA ILE A 191 -1.79 -2.21 22.72
C ILE A 191 -2.37 -1.75 24.07
N SER A 192 -3.67 -1.91 24.32
CA SER A 192 -4.37 -1.33 25.49
C SER A 192 -4.15 -2.09 26.81
N GLU A 193 -3.78 -3.37 26.78
CA GLU A 193 -3.42 -4.15 27.98
C GLU A 193 -2.01 -3.81 28.54
N ARG A 194 -1.50 -2.61 28.27
CA ARG A 194 -0.15 -2.11 28.63
C ARG A 194 -0.20 -0.85 29.48
#